data_AF-A0A392PFR9-F1
#
_entry.id   AF-A0A392PFR9-F1
#
_cell.length_a   1.000
_cell.length_b   1.000
_cell.length_c   1.000
_cell.angle_alpha   90.00
_cell.angle_beta   90.00
_cell.angle_gamma   90.00
#
_symmetry.space_group_name_H-M   'P 1'
#
loop_
_entity.id
_entity.type
_entity.pdbx_description
1 polymer ?
#
loop_
_entity_poly.entity_id
_entity_poly.type
_entity_poly.pdbx_seq_one_letter_code
_entity_poly.pdbx_strand_id
1 'polypeptide(L)'
;MDTIWILLMTPIFLCSLILCINKLSHKLKSKHRNQLPQGTLGWPFIGETIEFVSCAYTDRPESFMNKRRAMYGKVFKSHIFGSATIVSTDADVNKFILQSDAKVFVPSYPKSLMELMGESSILLINGTL
;
A
#
# COMPACT_ATOMS: atom_id res chain seq x y z
N MET A 1 -37.94 43.00 -8.27
CA MET A 1 -36.63 42.70 -8.92
C MET A 1 -35.67 42.01 -7.97
N ASP A 2 -35.85 42.18 -6.67
CA ASP A 2 -34.91 41.74 -5.63
C ASP A 2 -34.86 40.21 -5.43
N THR A 3 -35.97 39.51 -5.65
CA THR A 3 -36.04 38.03 -5.54
C THR A 3 -35.28 37.29 -6.64
N ILE A 4 -35.17 37.87 -7.83
CA ILE A 4 -34.43 37.30 -8.98
C ILE A 4 -32.92 37.33 -8.70
N TRP A 5 -32.42 38.42 -8.12
CA TRP A 5 -31.02 38.54 -7.71
C TRP A 5 -30.66 37.56 -6.59
N ILE A 6 -31.58 37.33 -5.65
CA ILE A 6 -31.40 36.33 -4.58
C ILE A 6 -31.32 34.91 -5.16
N LEU A 7 -32.18 34.56 -6.13
CA LEU A 7 -32.16 33.23 -6.76
C LEU A 7 -30.87 32.96 -7.56
N LEU A 8 -30.25 34.00 -8.13
CA LEU A 8 -29.01 33.88 -8.91
C LEU A 8 -27.75 33.87 -8.04
N MET A 9 -27.70 34.67 -6.97
CA MET A 9 -26.49 34.80 -6.13
C MET A 9 -26.32 33.66 -5.13
N THR A 10 -27.41 33.08 -4.65
CA THR A 10 -27.39 31.97 -3.69
C THR A 10 -26.70 30.68 -4.19
N PRO A 11 -26.93 30.16 -5.42
CA PRO A 11 -26.23 28.97 -5.90
C PRO A 11 -24.75 29.23 -6.16
N ILE A 12 -24.39 30.44 -6.60
CA ILE A 12 -22.99 30.83 -6.84
C ILE A 12 -22.23 30.86 -5.51
N PHE A 13 -22.85 31.43 -4.46
CA PHE A 13 -22.28 31.45 -3.13
C PHE A 13 -22.13 30.02 -2.57
N LEU A 14 -23.16 29.18 -2.69
CA LEU A 14 -23.11 27.77 -2.27
C LEU A 14 -22.02 26.98 -3.01
N CYS A 15 -21.92 27.12 -4.34
CA CYS A 15 -20.85 26.50 -5.13
C CYS A 15 -19.47 26.97 -4.69
N SER A 16 -19.29 28.28 -4.46
CA SER A 16 -18.01 28.83 -3.99
C SER A 16 -17.65 28.31 -2.59
N LEU A 17 -18.63 28.16 -1.70
CA LEU A 17 -18.47 27.63 -0.36
C LEU A 17 -18.09 26.15 -0.40
N ILE A 18 -18.77 25.34 -1.23
CA ILE A 18 -18.44 23.91 -1.44
C ILE A 18 -17.03 23.74 -1.99
N LEU A 19 -16.64 24.55 -2.99
CA LEU A 19 -15.28 24.52 -3.54
C LEU A 19 -14.24 24.93 -2.49
N CYS A 20 -14.51 25.95 -1.67
CA CYS A 20 -13.65 26.36 -0.56
C CYS A 20 -13.49 25.26 0.49
N ILE A 21 -14.60 24.61 0.89
CA ILE A 21 -14.59 23.49 1.84
C ILE A 21 -13.80 22.31 1.27
N ASN A 22 -13.99 21.98 -0.01
CA ASN A 22 -13.23 20.91 -0.66
C ASN A 22 -11.74 21.23 -0.74
N LYS A 23 -11.37 22.48 -1.06
CA LYS A 23 -9.98 22.92 -1.13
C LYS A 23 -9.32 22.93 0.26
N LEU A 24 -10.05 23.35 1.29
CA LEU A 24 -9.61 23.31 2.68
C LEU A 24 -9.44 21.86 3.17
N SER A 25 -10.42 21.00 2.88
CA SER A 25 -10.36 19.56 3.17
C SER A 25 -9.17 18.90 2.46
N HIS A 26 -8.93 19.23 1.19
CA HIS A 26 -7.79 18.72 0.43
C HIS A 26 -6.44 19.19 1.02
N LYS A 27 -6.36 20.46 1.44
CA LYS A 27 -5.16 21.04 2.07
C LYS A 27 -4.88 20.42 3.44
N LEU A 28 -5.92 20.14 4.23
CA LEU A 28 -5.81 19.46 5.53
C LEU A 28 -5.41 17.98 5.36
N LYS A 29 -6.00 17.27 4.38
CA LYS A 29 -5.62 15.89 4.04
C LYS A 29 -4.20 15.77 3.51
N SER A 30 -3.66 16.81 2.86
CA SER A 30 -2.30 16.82 2.33
C SER A 30 -1.22 16.92 3.42
N LYS A 31 -1.55 17.43 4.62
CA LYS A 31 -0.55 17.69 5.68
C LYS A 31 -0.23 16.46 6.53
N HIS A 32 -1.05 15.41 6.44
CA HIS A 32 -0.94 14.17 7.23
C HIS A 32 -0.96 12.88 6.40
N ARG A 33 -0.68 12.95 5.09
CA ARG A 33 -0.35 11.71 4.37
C ARG A 33 1.07 11.32 4.76
N ASN A 34 1.19 10.35 5.66
CA ASN A 34 2.40 9.54 5.75
C ASN A 34 2.73 9.14 4.31
N GLN A 35 3.84 9.65 3.78
CA GLN A 35 4.23 9.38 2.41
C GLN A 35 4.55 7.89 2.35
N LEU A 36 3.67 7.14 1.67
CA LEU A 36 3.96 5.75 1.37
C LEU A 36 5.26 5.70 0.54
N PRO A 37 6.05 4.62 0.69
CA PRO A 37 7.20 4.40 -0.17
C PRO A 37 6.84 4.54 -1.66
N GLN A 38 7.82 4.97 -2.46
CA GLN A 38 7.65 5.03 -3.91
C GLN A 38 7.39 3.64 -4.49
N GLY A 39 6.82 3.56 -5.70
CA GLY A 39 6.54 2.29 -6.36
C GLY A 39 5.23 2.30 -7.14
N THR A 40 4.86 1.13 -7.65
CA THR A 40 3.69 0.92 -8.52
C THR A 40 2.82 -0.20 -7.98
N LEU A 41 1.51 -0.15 -8.18
CA LEU A 41 0.62 -1.28 -7.87
C LEU A 41 0.46 -2.22 -9.07
N GLY A 42 1.12 -1.94 -10.20
CA GLY A 42 1.04 -2.79 -11.39
C GLY A 42 -0.36 -2.86 -12.00
N TRP A 43 -0.70 -4.02 -12.56
CA TRP A 43 -2.01 -4.26 -13.19
C TRP A 43 -3.14 -4.36 -12.15
N PRO A 44 -4.37 -3.96 -12.50
CA PRO A 44 -5.53 -4.22 -11.65
C PRO A 44 -5.64 -5.70 -11.28
N PHE A 45 -5.99 -6.00 -10.02
CA PHE A 45 -6.17 -7.35 -9.43
C PHE A 45 -4.90 -8.21 -9.28
N ILE A 46 -4.05 -8.31 -10.29
CA ILE A 46 -2.88 -9.21 -10.28
C ILE A 46 -1.61 -8.48 -9.84
N GLY A 47 -1.55 -7.16 -10.08
CA GLY A 47 -0.42 -6.33 -9.75
C GLY A 47 0.83 -6.69 -10.55
N GLU A 48 1.91 -6.97 -9.82
CA GLU A 48 3.20 -7.38 -10.36
C GLU A 48 3.48 -8.87 -10.14
N THR A 49 2.49 -9.64 -9.66
CA THR A 49 2.66 -11.04 -9.25
C THR A 49 3.23 -11.93 -10.36
N ILE A 50 2.79 -11.77 -11.61
CA ILE A 50 3.28 -12.59 -12.73
C ILE A 50 4.77 -12.33 -12.99
N GLU A 51 5.21 -11.07 -12.99
CA GLU A 51 6.64 -10.74 -13.18
C GLU A 51 7.46 -11.22 -11.98
N PHE A 52 6.96 -11.04 -10.76
CA PHE A 52 7.60 -11.53 -9.54
C PHE A 52 7.82 -13.06 -9.58
N VAL A 53 6.78 -13.82 -9.89
CA VAL A 53 6.83 -15.29 -9.98
C VAL A 53 7.69 -15.72 -11.16
N SER A 54 7.57 -15.08 -12.33
CA SER A 54 8.39 -15.38 -13.50
C SER A 54 9.88 -15.23 -13.19
N CYS A 55 10.29 -14.13 -12.56
CA CYS A 55 11.68 -13.92 -12.14
C CYS A 55 12.16 -15.04 -11.20
N ALA A 56 11.32 -15.49 -10.26
CA ALA A 56 11.66 -16.55 -9.31
C ALA A 56 12.00 -17.90 -9.96
N TYR A 57 11.52 -18.15 -11.19
CA TYR A 57 11.82 -19.36 -11.97
C TYR A 57 12.96 -19.18 -13.00
N THR A 58 13.74 -18.10 -12.90
CA THR A 58 14.92 -17.86 -13.75
C THR A 58 16.22 -18.07 -12.98
N ASP A 59 17.36 -18.09 -13.68
CA ASP A 59 18.70 -18.12 -13.07
C ASP A 59 19.02 -16.88 -12.21
N ARG A 60 18.15 -15.85 -12.25
CA ARG A 60 18.34 -14.57 -11.54
C ARG A 60 17.06 -14.16 -10.80
N PRO A 61 16.66 -14.90 -9.74
CA PRO A 61 15.44 -14.62 -8.98
C PRO A 61 15.43 -13.22 -8.34
N GLU A 62 16.60 -12.65 -8.07
CA GLU A 62 16.78 -11.32 -7.51
C GLU A 62 16.48 -10.18 -8.50
N SER A 63 16.34 -10.49 -9.80
CA SER A 63 16.16 -9.50 -10.87
C SER A 63 14.95 -8.59 -10.65
N PHE A 64 13.84 -9.14 -10.19
CA PHE A 64 12.64 -8.37 -9.83
C PHE A 64 12.96 -7.31 -8.76
N MET A 65 13.60 -7.74 -7.67
CA MET A 65 13.94 -6.88 -6.54
C MET A 65 14.97 -5.82 -6.93
N ASN A 66 16.00 -6.20 -7.68
CA ASN A 66 17.04 -5.28 -8.12
C ASN A 66 16.50 -4.18 -9.03
N LYS A 67 15.60 -4.53 -9.97
CA LYS A 67 14.97 -3.56 -10.87
C LYS A 67 14.11 -2.55 -10.09
N ARG A 68 13.28 -2.99 -9.15
CA ARG A 68 12.44 -2.08 -8.35
C ARG A 68 13.26 -1.26 -7.36
N ARG A 69 14.27 -1.85 -6.74
CA ARG A 69 15.21 -1.15 -5.86
C ARG A 69 15.92 0.00 -6.58
N ALA A 70 16.34 -0.22 -7.82
CA ALA A 70 16.99 0.81 -8.63
C ALA A 70 16.03 1.96 -8.99
N MET A 71 14.73 1.68 -9.19
CA MET A 71 13.73 2.68 -9.58
C MET A 71 13.13 3.44 -8.40
N TYR A 72 12.88 2.76 -7.27
CA TYR A 72 12.04 3.25 -6.18
C TYR A 72 12.77 3.35 -4.84
N GLY A 73 14.01 2.88 -4.77
CA GLY A 73 14.80 2.81 -3.54
C GLY A 73 14.63 1.50 -2.79
N LYS A 74 15.30 1.39 -1.63
CA LYS A 74 15.41 0.13 -0.88
C LYS A 74 14.09 -0.34 -0.27
N VAL A 75 13.14 0.57 -0.04
CA VAL A 75 11.80 0.27 0.44
C VAL A 75 10.82 0.85 -0.57
N PHE A 76 9.92 0.01 -1.09
CA PHE A 76 9.00 0.42 -2.15
C PHE A 76 7.64 -0.29 -2.02
N LYS A 77 6.60 0.30 -2.61
CA LYS A 77 5.28 -0.32 -2.72
C LYS A 77 5.14 -1.14 -4.01
N SER A 78 4.41 -2.24 -3.92
CA SER A 78 4.08 -3.18 -4.99
C SER A 78 2.68 -3.76 -4.77
N HIS A 79 2.26 -4.67 -5.63
CA HIS A 79 1.08 -5.49 -5.44
C HIS A 79 1.39 -6.94 -5.84
N ILE A 80 1.53 -7.81 -4.84
CA ILE A 80 2.01 -9.18 -5.01
C ILE A 80 1.03 -10.13 -4.30
N PHE A 81 0.71 -11.25 -4.94
CA PHE A 81 -0.23 -12.27 -4.42
C PHE A 81 -1.61 -11.71 -4.06
N GLY A 82 -2.13 -10.79 -4.87
CA GLY A 82 -3.49 -10.26 -4.67
C GLY A 82 -3.61 -9.19 -3.58
N SER A 83 -2.49 -8.71 -3.02
CA SER A 83 -2.48 -7.72 -1.96
C SER A 83 -1.51 -6.57 -2.26
N ALA A 84 -1.84 -5.36 -1.80
CA ALA A 84 -0.91 -4.24 -1.81
C ALA A 84 0.21 -4.47 -0.78
N THR A 85 1.45 -4.44 -1.23
CA THR A 85 2.61 -4.90 -0.45
C THR A 85 3.66 -3.81 -0.34
N ILE A 86 4.24 -3.63 0.85
CA ILE A 86 5.49 -2.88 1.01
C ILE A 86 6.63 -3.89 1.01
N VAL A 87 7.56 -3.72 0.08
CA VAL A 87 8.74 -4.57 -0.07
C VAL A 87 9.95 -3.83 0.48
N SER A 88 10.72 -4.49 1.33
CA SER A 88 11.96 -3.95 1.90
C SER A 88 13.16 -4.81 1.51
N THR A 89 14.15 -4.14 0.94
CA THR A 89 15.51 -4.66 0.69
C THR A 89 16.53 -3.98 1.61
N ASP A 90 16.07 -3.20 2.60
CA ASP A 90 16.92 -2.51 3.57
C ASP A 90 17.10 -3.36 4.84
N ALA A 91 18.35 -3.56 5.25
CA ALA A 91 18.68 -4.44 6.37
C ALA A 91 18.17 -3.90 7.71
N ASP A 92 18.19 -2.58 7.93
CA ASP A 92 17.77 -1.98 9.19
C ASP A 92 16.26 -2.07 9.35
N VAL A 93 15.52 -1.85 8.25
CA VAL A 93 14.06 -2.03 8.21
C VAL A 93 13.68 -3.49 8.43
N ASN A 94 14.37 -4.42 7.78
CA ASN A 94 14.10 -5.85 7.94
C ASN A 94 14.37 -6.30 9.38
N LYS A 95 15.47 -5.84 9.99
CA LYS A 95 15.78 -6.10 11.38
C LYS A 95 14.70 -5.55 12.32
N PHE A 96 14.25 -4.31 12.10
CA PHE A 96 13.18 -3.72 12.89
C PHE A 96 11.88 -4.53 12.81
N ILE A 97 11.47 -4.94 11.61
CA ILE A 97 10.26 -5.76 11.41
C ILE A 97 10.38 -7.10 12.15
N LEU A 98 11.52 -7.80 11.99
CA LEU A 98 11.74 -9.11 12.60
C LEU A 98 11.88 -9.07 14.13
N GLN A 99 12.29 -7.94 14.70
CA GLN A 99 12.43 -7.74 16.15
C GLN A 99 11.21 -7.08 16.80
N SER A 100 10.23 -6.66 16.01
CA SER A 100 9.02 -6.01 16.51
C SER A 100 8.12 -6.98 17.25
N ASP A 101 7.30 -6.47 18.16
CA ASP A 101 6.24 -7.25 18.82
C ASP A 101 5.26 -7.77 17.76
N ALA A 102 4.79 -9.01 17.93
CA ALA A 102 3.76 -9.64 17.10
C ALA A 102 2.45 -8.84 17.03
N LYS A 103 2.23 -7.87 17.92
CA LYS A 103 1.13 -6.90 17.83
C LYS A 103 1.29 -5.88 16.69
N VAL A 104 2.52 -5.62 16.24
CA VAL A 104 2.83 -4.63 15.20
C VAL A 104 2.95 -5.28 13.84
N PHE A 105 3.69 -6.39 13.74
CA PHE A 105 3.84 -7.16 12.51
C PHE A 105 3.54 -8.64 12.77
N VAL A 106 2.65 -9.20 11.96
CA VAL A 106 2.26 -10.62 12.03
C VAL A 106 2.69 -11.32 10.74
N PRO A 107 3.27 -12.53 10.82
CA PRO A 107 3.53 -13.34 9.63
C PRO A 107 2.24 -13.55 8.82
N SER A 108 2.29 -13.23 7.53
CA SER A 108 1.15 -13.40 6.62
C SER A 108 1.63 -14.10 5.36
N TYR A 109 1.07 -15.29 5.11
CA TYR A 109 1.42 -16.13 3.98
C TYR A 109 0.20 -16.34 3.06
N PRO A 110 0.41 -16.67 1.78
CA PRO A 110 -0.69 -17.03 0.89
C PRO A 110 -1.52 -18.18 1.45
N LYS A 111 -2.85 -18.12 1.28
CA LYS A 111 -3.80 -19.11 1.82
C LYS A 111 -3.44 -20.55 1.43
N SER A 112 -2.97 -20.77 0.20
CA SER A 112 -2.55 -22.08 -0.27
C SER A 112 -1.39 -22.68 0.53
N LEU A 113 -0.43 -21.85 0.96
CA LEU A 113 0.67 -22.29 1.82
C LEU A 113 0.17 -22.63 3.22
N MET A 114 -0.76 -21.82 3.73
CA MET A 114 -1.35 -22.04 5.03
C MET A 114 -2.13 -23.35 5.11
N GLU A 115 -2.97 -23.63 4.11
CA GLU A 115 -3.73 -24.89 3.99
C GLU A 115 -2.81 -26.09 3.84
N LEU A 116 -1.73 -25.97 3.05
CA LEU A 116 -0.76 -27.03 2.86
C LEU A 116 -0.01 -27.38 4.15
N MET A 117 0.36 -26.37 4.96
CA MET A 117 1.13 -26.58 6.17
C MET A 117 0.29 -26.96 7.39
N GLY A 118 -1.01 -26.70 7.35
CA GLY A 118 -1.94 -26.98 8.44
C GLY A 118 -1.92 -25.93 9.56
N GLU A 119 -3.02 -25.86 10.29
CA GLU A 119 -3.28 -24.83 11.32
C GLU A 119 -2.31 -24.90 12.52
N SER A 120 -1.72 -26.07 12.76
CA SER A 120 -0.73 -26.28 13.83
C SER A 120 0.72 -26.00 13.39
N SER A 121 0.93 -25.43 12.20
CA SER A 121 2.26 -25.05 11.72
C SER A 121 2.82 -23.85 12.47
N ILE A 122 4.13 -23.86 12.73
CA ILE A 122 4.86 -22.70 13.27
C ILE A 122 4.73 -21.44 12.39
N LEU A 123 4.40 -21.59 11.11
CA LEU A 123 4.14 -20.44 10.23
C LEU A 123 2.80 -19.75 10.47
N LEU A 124 1.84 -20.43 11.12
CA LEU A 124 0.49 -19.93 11.40
C LEU A 124 0.28 -19.59 12.87
N ILE A 125 0.94 -20.31 13.78
CA ILE A 125 0.82 -20.07 15.22
C ILE A 125 1.39 -18.68 15.53
N ASN A 126 0.54 -17.80 16.04
CA ASN A 126 0.92 -16.46 16.50
C ASN A 126 0.49 -16.27 17.96
N GLY A 127 1.39 -15.75 18.81
CA GLY A 127 1.15 -15.54 20.24
C GLY A 127 1.76 -16.61 21.15
N THR A 128 1.41 -16.57 22.44
CA THR A 128 1.86 -17.56 23.44
C THR A 128 1.11 -18.87 23.28
N LEU A 129 1.86 -19.95 23.09
CA LEU A 129 1.40 -21.33 23.26
C LEU A 129 0.86 -21.57 24.67
#